data_AF-A0A819XUW1-F1
#
_entry.id   AF-A0A819XUW1-F1
#
_cell.length_a   1.000
_cell.length_b   1.000
_cell.length_c   1.000
_cell.angle_alpha   90.00
_cell.angle_beta   90.00
_cell.angle_gamma   90.00
#
_symmetry.space_group_name_H-M   'P 1'
#
loop_
_entity.id
_entity.type
_entity.pdbx_description
1 polymer ?
#
loop_
_entity_poly.entity_id
_entity_poly.type
_entity_poly.pdbx_seq_one_letter_code
_entity_poly.pdbx_strand_id
1 'polypeptide(L)'
;MASALNTNFLIGVRNRTRGFNGVGYKLYSQQTRCLTKPINASLINEYEYCGYKNPKVAAGFLSISQNESFESHMEWKSPESNTTIVYGFFAGCTPLEALLDNTLDCLYNITCLQILTNQFPNMKQVLIRKFEQYLKKLNLFKNVKHRTENDIKKQKITTRIYLILLTGAFLTILLYTSLSTKITTTRVTHPSLTAYKDLQNKHSQTLRCPCSNMIIPHGTFITLSPVVHQVCSSDFVTDKWLLIMQNSKIKANSADWRNKAFSTFSLLSNLCLLANKTINDDIHHFLLQPFIASNALNESDFDVQLSAILDQFFQSTILYFGLLVETEQILTQIDQPYFGVDGDGEELHEDENPIGLFTTDETNNRKTVK
;
A
#
# COMPACT_ATOMS: atom_id res chain seq x y z
N MET A 1 -0.11 -50.71 10.50
CA MET A 1 1.30 -50.27 10.46
C MET A 1 1.92 -50.34 11.83
N ALA A 2 1.37 -49.65 12.85
CA ALA A 2 1.83 -49.78 14.23
C ALA A 2 1.83 -51.24 14.75
N SER A 3 0.80 -52.03 14.45
CA SER A 3 0.76 -53.46 14.77
C SER A 3 1.80 -54.32 14.04
N ALA A 4 2.31 -53.91 12.86
CA ALA A 4 3.31 -54.66 12.12
C ALA A 4 4.73 -54.34 12.60
N LEU A 5 4.97 -53.11 13.08
CA LEU A 5 6.21 -52.70 13.75
C LEU A 5 6.30 -53.24 15.19
N ASN A 6 5.16 -53.61 15.77
CA ASN A 6 5.01 -54.19 17.12
C ASN A 6 4.71 -55.69 17.09
N THR A 7 5.08 -56.42 16.05
CA THR A 7 5.01 -57.89 16.04
C THR A 7 6.32 -58.42 15.49
N ASN A 8 6.79 -59.56 16.01
CA ASN A 8 7.85 -60.34 15.35
C ASN A 8 7.35 -60.77 13.97
N PHE A 9 7.47 -59.89 12.98
CA PHE A 9 7.00 -60.15 11.63
C PHE A 9 8.20 -60.14 10.69
N LEU A 10 8.54 -61.33 10.21
CA LEU A 10 9.62 -61.52 9.25
C LEU A 10 9.01 -61.44 7.84
N ILE A 11 9.25 -60.33 7.13
CA ILE A 11 8.78 -60.15 5.75
C ILE A 11 9.87 -60.64 4.81
N GLY A 12 9.78 -61.91 4.42
CA GLY A 12 10.61 -62.51 3.39
C GLY A 12 9.79 -62.82 2.14
N VAL A 13 10.27 -62.40 0.96
CA VAL A 13 9.71 -62.89 -0.31
C VAL A 13 10.37 -64.23 -0.62
N ARG A 14 9.65 -65.34 -0.38
CA ARG A 14 10.15 -66.68 -0.70
C ARG A 14 9.91 -66.97 -2.18
N ASN A 15 10.98 -67.01 -2.98
CA ASN A 15 10.91 -67.49 -4.36
C ASN A 15 10.95 -69.02 -4.37
N ARG A 16 9.95 -69.68 -4.96
CA ARG A 16 9.64 -71.11 -4.70
C ARG A 16 10.69 -72.10 -5.21
N THR A 17 11.67 -71.69 -6.00
CA THR A 17 12.52 -72.63 -6.74
C THR A 17 14.03 -72.52 -6.51
N ARG A 18 14.57 -71.45 -5.92
CA ARG A 18 16.01 -71.32 -5.62
C ARG A 18 16.30 -70.30 -4.51
N GLY A 19 16.29 -70.72 -3.25
CA GLY A 19 16.82 -69.90 -2.13
C GLY A 19 16.22 -68.48 -1.97
N PHE A 20 16.70 -67.73 -0.97
CA PHE A 20 16.28 -66.35 -0.75
C PHE A 20 17.06 -65.38 -1.66
N ASN A 21 16.59 -65.16 -2.90
CA ASN A 21 17.13 -64.11 -3.78
C ASN A 21 16.36 -62.79 -3.64
N GLY A 22 16.28 -62.26 -2.42
CA GLY A 22 15.74 -60.93 -2.15
C GLY A 22 16.34 -60.35 -0.87
N VAL A 23 16.48 -59.01 -0.82
CA VAL A 23 16.84 -58.29 0.40
C VAL A 23 15.70 -58.48 1.40
N GLY A 24 15.91 -59.33 2.40
CA GLY A 24 15.00 -59.46 3.53
C GLY A 24 15.24 -58.30 4.49
N TYR A 25 14.15 -57.76 5.03
CA TYR A 25 14.21 -56.77 6.11
C TYR A 25 13.61 -57.41 7.36
N LYS A 26 14.40 -57.50 8.44
CA LYS A 26 13.88 -57.90 9.76
C LYS A 26 13.46 -56.64 10.49
N LEU A 27 12.25 -56.68 11.02
CA LEU A 27 11.80 -55.75 12.05
C LEU A 27 12.39 -56.22 13.37
N TYR A 28 13.08 -55.32 14.05
CA TYR A 28 13.65 -55.64 15.34
C TYR A 28 12.54 -55.74 16.40
N SER A 29 12.77 -56.57 17.42
CA SER A 29 12.21 -56.45 18.77
C SER A 29 10.72 -56.76 19.02
N GLN A 30 10.40 -58.05 19.13
CA GLN A 30 9.63 -58.54 20.28
C GLN A 30 10.29 -59.79 20.82
N GLN A 31 10.97 -59.71 21.94
CA GLN A 31 11.63 -60.89 22.48
C GLN A 31 11.43 -60.95 23.98
N THR A 32 11.51 -62.14 24.55
CA THR A 32 11.29 -62.33 25.99
C THR A 32 12.57 -62.11 26.81
N ARG A 33 13.73 -61.87 26.19
CA ARG A 33 15.04 -61.89 26.88
C ARG A 33 16.10 -60.93 26.29
N CYS A 34 16.60 -59.99 27.07
CA CYS A 34 17.57 -58.95 26.67
C CYS A 34 18.98 -59.21 27.21
N LEU A 35 20.03 -58.85 26.47
CA LEU A 35 21.43 -58.91 26.93
C LEU A 35 21.90 -57.52 27.34
N THR A 36 22.23 -57.32 28.62
CA THR A 36 22.92 -56.10 29.06
C THR A 36 24.43 -56.31 29.01
N LYS A 37 25.17 -55.42 28.35
CA LYS A 37 26.64 -55.38 28.48
C LYS A 37 27.00 -54.70 29.81
N PRO A 38 27.78 -55.34 30.70
CA PRO A 38 28.23 -54.69 31.91
C PRO A 38 29.30 -53.64 31.60
N ILE A 39 29.16 -52.46 32.21
CA ILE A 39 30.23 -51.46 32.28
C ILE A 39 31.21 -51.97 33.35
N ASN A 40 32.26 -52.63 32.89
CA ASN A 40 33.42 -53.14 33.63
C ASN A 40 33.26 -54.48 34.38
N ALA A 41 34.13 -55.40 33.97
CA ALA A 41 34.65 -56.60 34.64
C ALA A 41 33.74 -57.83 34.81
N SER A 42 34.22 -58.93 34.21
CA SER A 42 33.80 -60.35 34.31
C SER A 42 32.57 -60.80 33.49
N LEU A 43 32.80 -61.84 32.69
CA LEU A 43 31.92 -62.43 31.67
C LEU A 43 30.75 -63.19 32.30
N ILE A 44 29.71 -62.49 32.74
CA ILE A 44 28.39 -63.09 32.94
C ILE A 44 27.39 -62.27 32.13
N ASN A 45 26.85 -62.88 31.08
CA ASN A 45 25.74 -62.31 30.32
C ASN A 45 24.50 -62.29 31.23
N GLU A 46 24.24 -61.17 31.90
CA GLU A 46 22.97 -60.98 32.60
C GLU A 46 21.86 -60.77 31.57
N TYR A 47 20.87 -61.64 31.65
CA TYR A 47 19.70 -61.60 30.79
C TYR A 47 18.55 -60.90 31.51
N GLU A 48 17.99 -59.85 30.92
CA GLU A 48 16.78 -59.19 31.44
C GLU A 48 15.52 -59.75 30.79
N TYR A 49 14.57 -60.22 31.60
CA TYR A 49 13.32 -60.79 31.10
C TYR A 49 12.19 -59.76 31.04
N CYS A 50 11.33 -59.90 30.03
CA CYS A 50 10.03 -59.26 30.03
C CYS A 50 9.23 -59.68 31.28
N GLY A 51 8.69 -58.71 32.02
CA GLY A 51 8.08 -58.90 33.33
C GLY A 51 8.94 -58.42 34.52
N TYR A 52 10.26 -58.24 34.34
CA TYR A 52 11.13 -57.70 35.40
C TYR A 52 11.53 -56.23 35.17
N LYS A 53 12.10 -55.91 33.99
CA LYS A 53 12.53 -54.54 33.64
C LYS A 53 11.83 -53.91 32.43
N ASN A 54 11.09 -54.71 31.66
CA ASN A 54 10.32 -54.28 30.47
C ASN A 54 11.09 -53.29 29.57
N PRO A 55 12.20 -53.73 28.95
CA PRO A 55 13.06 -52.83 28.18
C PRO A 55 12.31 -52.17 27.02
N LYS A 56 12.53 -50.86 26.86
CA LYS A 56 12.02 -50.03 25.77
C LYS A 56 13.19 -49.59 24.89
N VAL A 57 13.11 -49.87 23.59
CA VAL A 57 14.15 -49.47 22.62
C VAL A 57 13.53 -48.96 21.34
N ALA A 58 14.24 -48.12 20.61
CA ALA A 58 13.77 -47.58 19.34
C ALA A 58 13.60 -48.70 18.31
N ALA A 59 12.49 -48.67 17.57
CA ALA A 59 12.23 -49.63 16.50
C ALA A 59 12.99 -49.24 15.22
N GLY A 60 13.43 -50.22 14.45
CA GLY A 60 14.21 -50.00 13.24
C GLY A 60 14.21 -51.19 12.29
N PHE A 61 14.80 -50.99 11.11
CA PHE A 61 14.97 -52.01 10.09
C PHE A 61 16.44 -52.44 10.01
N LEU A 62 16.67 -53.76 9.95
CA LEU A 62 17.96 -54.36 9.67
C LEU A 62 17.95 -55.01 8.28
N SER A 63 18.96 -54.72 7.46
CA SER A 63 19.23 -55.46 6.23
C SER A 63 19.97 -56.75 6.59
N ILE A 64 19.40 -57.91 6.26
CA ILE A 64 20.08 -59.19 6.50
C ILE A 64 20.80 -59.61 5.22
N SER A 65 22.08 -59.94 5.36
CA SER A 65 22.85 -60.59 4.31
C SER A 65 22.45 -62.07 4.19
N GLN A 66 22.49 -62.63 2.98
CA GLN A 66 21.90 -63.92 2.61
C GLN A 66 22.41 -65.17 3.38
N ASN A 67 23.37 -65.03 4.29
CA ASN A 67 24.05 -66.15 4.97
C ASN A 67 23.78 -66.25 6.48
N GLU A 68 22.96 -65.38 7.08
CA GLU A 68 22.58 -65.57 8.48
C GLU A 68 21.56 -66.70 8.61
N SER A 69 21.98 -67.80 9.25
CA SER A 69 21.10 -68.90 9.62
C SER A 69 19.92 -68.37 10.45
N PHE A 70 18.78 -69.03 10.27
CA PHE A 70 17.52 -68.76 10.97
C PHE A 70 17.62 -69.20 12.45
N GLU A 71 18.74 -68.93 13.11
CA GLU A 71 18.86 -69.17 14.54
C GLU A 71 17.89 -68.24 15.25
N SER A 72 17.06 -68.86 16.08
CA SER A 72 16.04 -68.23 16.90
C SER A 72 16.67 -67.10 17.71
N HIS A 73 16.60 -65.88 17.19
CA HIS A 73 16.98 -64.68 17.91
C HIS A 73 16.00 -64.50 19.07
N MET A 74 16.33 -65.12 20.20
CA MET A 74 15.68 -64.95 21.50
C MET A 74 16.33 -63.82 22.31
N GLU A 75 17.34 -63.14 21.75
CA GLU A 75 18.15 -62.11 22.44
C GLU A 75 17.97 -60.69 21.87
N TRP A 76 17.51 -59.75 22.72
CA TRP A 76 17.48 -58.33 22.34
C TRP A 76 18.93 -57.85 22.13
N LYS A 77 19.27 -57.47 20.89
CA LYS A 77 20.48 -56.74 20.51
C LYS A 77 20.22 -55.24 20.43
N SER A 78 20.99 -54.42 21.15
CA SER A 78 20.99 -52.97 20.93
C SER A 78 21.20 -52.66 19.44
N PRO A 79 20.53 -51.63 18.88
CA PRO A 79 20.68 -51.28 17.47
C PRO A 79 22.15 -51.08 17.12
N GLU A 80 22.65 -51.83 16.14
CA GLU A 80 24.00 -51.67 15.59
C GLU A 80 24.08 -50.36 14.78
N SER A 81 25.30 -49.84 14.58
CA SER A 81 25.53 -48.54 13.91
C SER A 81 24.94 -48.44 12.49
N ASN A 82 24.62 -49.57 11.85
CA ASN A 82 24.08 -49.65 10.49
C ASN A 82 22.55 -49.86 10.44
N THR A 83 21.85 -49.71 11.58
CA THR A 83 20.39 -49.90 11.64
C THR A 83 19.64 -48.62 11.29
N THR A 84 18.61 -48.73 10.45
CA THR A 84 17.73 -47.59 10.13
C THR A 84 16.67 -47.48 11.20
N ILE A 85 16.87 -46.58 12.16
CA ILE A 85 15.91 -46.30 13.25
C ILE A 85 14.70 -45.52 12.70
N VAL A 86 13.51 -45.93 13.10
CA VAL A 86 12.24 -45.25 12.78
C VAL A 86 11.83 -44.42 14.00
N TYR A 87 12.14 -43.12 13.98
CA TYR A 87 11.87 -42.22 15.09
C TYR A 87 10.39 -42.22 15.53
N GLY A 88 10.13 -42.18 16.83
CA GLY A 88 8.79 -42.21 17.40
C GLY A 88 8.08 -43.58 17.33
N PHE A 89 8.78 -44.60 16.84
CA PHE A 89 8.43 -46.00 17.05
C PHE A 89 9.40 -46.65 18.03
N PHE A 90 8.85 -47.37 18.97
CA PHE A 90 9.50 -48.11 20.02
C PHE A 90 9.00 -49.54 19.97
N ALA A 91 9.90 -50.43 20.36
CA ALA A 91 9.58 -51.80 20.62
C ALA A 91 9.62 -52.07 22.11
N GLY A 92 8.78 -53.00 22.53
CA GLY A 92 8.59 -53.40 23.93
C GLY A 92 8.17 -54.86 24.02
N CYS A 93 7.98 -55.33 25.25
CA CYS A 93 7.72 -56.72 25.55
C CYS A 93 6.40 -57.24 24.99
N THR A 94 5.37 -56.39 24.92
CA THR A 94 4.09 -56.71 24.27
C THR A 94 3.78 -55.73 23.14
N PRO A 95 2.95 -56.15 22.16
CA PRO A 95 2.50 -55.24 21.10
C PRO A 95 1.76 -54.01 21.64
N LEU A 96 1.08 -54.18 22.79
CA LEU A 96 0.29 -53.13 23.43
C LEU A 96 1.18 -52.12 24.14
N GLU A 97 2.17 -52.55 24.94
CA GLU A 97 3.14 -51.65 25.57
C GLU A 97 3.89 -50.84 24.52
N ALA A 98 4.41 -51.52 23.49
CA ALA A 98 5.09 -50.86 22.40
C ALA A 98 4.17 -49.86 21.68
N LEU A 99 2.85 -50.09 21.63
CA LEU A 99 1.90 -49.15 21.00
C LEU A 99 1.65 -47.93 21.88
N LEU A 100 1.51 -48.13 23.19
CA LEU A 100 1.33 -47.06 24.17
C LEU A 100 2.56 -46.16 24.26
N ASP A 101 3.74 -46.73 24.03
CA ASP A 101 5.00 -46.03 24.07
C ASP A 101 5.37 -45.28 22.79
N ASN A 102 4.66 -45.55 21.69
CA ASN A 102 4.88 -44.91 20.39
C ASN A 102 4.33 -43.48 20.38
N THR A 103 5.20 -42.52 20.10
CA THR A 103 4.78 -41.13 19.85
C THR A 103 4.20 -40.96 18.45
N LEU A 104 4.50 -41.88 17.53
CA LEU A 104 4.06 -41.87 16.12
C LEU A 104 4.56 -40.66 15.32
N ASP A 105 5.57 -39.94 15.80
CA ASP A 105 6.09 -38.72 15.17
C ASP A 105 6.54 -38.93 13.72
N CYS A 106 7.06 -40.12 13.41
CA CYS A 106 7.45 -40.49 12.05
C CYS A 106 6.30 -40.42 11.03
N LEU A 107 5.04 -40.61 11.45
CA LEU A 107 3.89 -40.47 10.55
C LEU A 107 3.65 -39.03 10.08
N TYR A 108 4.26 -38.06 10.76
CA TYR A 108 4.17 -36.64 10.44
C TYR A 108 5.46 -36.10 9.80
N ASN A 109 6.48 -36.94 9.62
CA ASN A 109 7.77 -36.57 9.01
C ASN A 109 7.92 -37.18 7.61
N ILE A 110 8.10 -36.35 6.57
CA ILE A 110 8.15 -36.79 5.18
C ILE A 110 9.31 -37.74 4.88
N THR A 111 10.49 -37.50 5.47
CA THR A 111 11.68 -38.36 5.31
C THR A 111 11.46 -39.70 5.98
N CYS A 112 10.83 -39.73 7.15
CA CYS A 112 10.51 -40.98 7.83
C CYS A 112 9.39 -41.78 7.13
N LEU A 113 8.37 -41.10 6.59
CA LEU A 113 7.36 -41.71 5.73
C LEU A 113 7.97 -42.35 4.47
N GLN A 114 9.02 -41.76 3.89
CA GLN A 114 9.75 -42.35 2.78
C GLN A 114 10.44 -43.66 3.17
N ILE A 115 11.08 -43.72 4.35
CA ILE A 115 11.67 -44.96 4.89
C ILE A 115 10.60 -46.05 5.00
N LEU A 116 9.47 -45.74 5.63
CA LEU A 116 8.34 -46.67 5.76
C LEU A 116 7.80 -47.12 4.38
N THR A 117 7.68 -46.19 3.45
CA THR A 117 7.15 -46.46 2.11
C THR A 117 8.08 -47.34 1.27
N ASN A 118 9.40 -47.13 1.41
CA ASN A 118 10.41 -47.93 0.72
C ASN A 118 10.46 -49.37 1.25
N GLN A 119 10.24 -49.55 2.56
CA GLN A 119 10.24 -50.85 3.22
C GLN A 119 8.94 -51.65 2.98
N PHE A 120 7.81 -50.97 2.74
CA PHE A 120 6.52 -51.61 2.47
C PHE A 120 5.91 -51.21 1.11
N PRO A 121 6.53 -51.61 -0.02
CA PRO A 121 6.11 -51.18 -1.36
C PRO A 121 4.67 -51.63 -1.71
N ASN A 122 4.21 -52.73 -1.14
CA ASN A 122 2.88 -53.30 -1.40
C ASN A 122 1.73 -52.49 -0.79
N MET A 123 1.99 -51.59 0.18
CA MET A 123 0.91 -50.80 0.78
C MET A 123 0.28 -49.82 -0.20
N LYS A 124 1.11 -49.21 -1.07
CA LYS A 124 0.61 -48.34 -2.15
C LYS A 124 -0.37 -49.10 -3.04
N GLN A 125 -0.01 -50.32 -3.43
CA GLN A 125 -0.84 -51.14 -4.32
C GLN A 125 -2.17 -51.55 -3.67
N VAL A 126 -2.18 -51.91 -2.39
CA VAL A 126 -3.42 -52.30 -1.68
C VAL A 126 -4.36 -51.11 -1.50
N LEU A 127 -3.83 -49.95 -1.14
CA LEU A 127 -4.63 -48.73 -0.99
C LEU A 127 -5.21 -48.27 -2.32
N ILE A 128 -4.41 -48.27 -3.39
CA ILE A 128 -4.87 -47.94 -4.74
C ILE A 128 -5.98 -48.90 -5.18
N ARG A 129 -5.79 -50.22 -5.00
CA ARG A 129 -6.82 -51.21 -5.37
C ARG A 129 -8.12 -51.04 -4.59
N LYS A 130 -8.05 -50.77 -3.28
CA LYS A 130 -9.25 -50.50 -2.46
C LYS A 130 -9.95 -49.22 -2.91
N PHE A 131 -9.18 -48.18 -3.22
CA PHE A 131 -9.70 -46.91 -3.70
C PHE A 131 -10.34 -47.05 -5.09
N GLU A 132 -9.71 -47.77 -6.02
CA GLU A 132 -10.29 -48.10 -7.33
C GLU A 132 -11.60 -48.89 -7.21
N GLN A 133 -11.65 -49.87 -6.32
CA GLN A 133 -12.86 -50.65 -6.07
C GLN A 133 -13.97 -49.78 -5.46
N TYR A 134 -13.62 -48.87 -4.57
CA TYR A 134 -14.53 -47.90 -3.99
C TYR A 134 -15.08 -46.94 -5.06
N LEU A 135 -14.22 -46.36 -5.89
CA LEU A 135 -14.61 -45.51 -7.01
C LEU A 135 -15.52 -46.24 -8.03
N LYS A 136 -15.24 -47.52 -8.32
CA LYS A 136 -16.09 -48.34 -9.20
C LYS A 136 -17.48 -48.61 -8.62
N LYS A 137 -17.63 -48.62 -7.29
CA LYS A 137 -18.90 -48.85 -6.57
C LYS A 137 -19.63 -47.56 -6.20
N LEU A 138 -18.99 -46.40 -6.35
CA LEU A 138 -19.54 -45.12 -5.94
C LEU A 138 -20.82 -44.78 -6.74
N ASN A 139 -21.88 -44.46 -6.00
CA ASN A 139 -23.14 -43.96 -6.52
C ASN A 139 -23.67 -42.95 -5.50
N LEU A 140 -23.76 -41.67 -5.88
CA LEU A 140 -24.17 -40.58 -4.99
C LEU A 140 -25.68 -40.58 -4.68
N PHE A 141 -26.48 -41.35 -5.44
CA PHE A 141 -27.93 -41.38 -5.27
C PHE A 141 -28.34 -42.37 -4.15
N LYS A 142 -28.92 -41.86 -3.06
CA LYS A 142 -29.24 -42.62 -1.84
C LYS A 142 -30.61 -43.30 -1.82
N ASN A 143 -31.46 -43.12 -2.85
CA ASN A 143 -32.87 -43.53 -2.78
C ASN A 143 -33.13 -44.99 -3.23
N VAL A 144 -33.36 -45.91 -2.30
CA VAL A 144 -33.29 -47.38 -2.49
C VAL A 144 -34.62 -48.02 -2.94
N LYS A 145 -35.75 -47.33 -2.80
CA LYS A 145 -37.06 -47.93 -3.09
C LYS A 145 -37.32 -47.97 -4.61
N HIS A 146 -37.52 -49.18 -5.14
CA HIS A 146 -37.81 -49.51 -6.55
C HIS A 146 -36.75 -49.04 -7.56
N ARG A 147 -35.62 -49.76 -7.67
CA ARG A 147 -34.64 -49.56 -8.75
C ARG A 147 -34.65 -50.72 -9.72
N THR A 148 -34.73 -50.41 -11.01
CA THR A 148 -34.35 -51.36 -12.05
C THR A 148 -32.82 -51.35 -12.27
N GLU A 149 -32.27 -52.40 -12.85
CA GLU A 149 -30.83 -52.49 -13.14
C GLU A 149 -30.36 -51.34 -14.05
N ASN A 150 -31.22 -50.87 -14.95
CA ASN A 150 -30.97 -49.74 -15.83
C ASN A 150 -30.86 -48.41 -15.06
N ASP A 151 -31.62 -48.22 -13.99
CA ASP A 151 -31.55 -47.02 -13.15
C ASP A 151 -30.22 -46.93 -12.40
N ILE A 152 -29.71 -48.06 -11.92
CA ILE A 152 -28.41 -48.13 -11.24
C ILE A 152 -27.27 -47.80 -12.22
N LYS A 153 -27.34 -48.28 -13.46
CA LYS A 153 -26.35 -47.96 -14.50
C LYS A 153 -26.36 -46.46 -14.82
N LYS A 154 -27.53 -45.86 -15.03
CA LYS A 154 -27.68 -44.41 -15.27
C LYS A 154 -27.14 -43.59 -14.09
N GLN A 155 -27.52 -43.92 -12.85
CA GLN A 155 -27.05 -43.22 -11.65
C GLN A 155 -25.54 -43.24 -11.47
N LYS A 156 -24.87 -44.37 -11.76
CA LYS A 156 -23.41 -44.48 -11.72
C LYS A 156 -22.75 -43.61 -12.79
N ILE A 157 -23.31 -43.54 -14.00
CA ILE A 157 -22.82 -42.67 -15.07
C ILE A 157 -22.98 -41.20 -14.66
N THR A 158 -24.16 -40.81 -14.18
CA THR A 158 -24.42 -39.44 -13.70
C THR A 158 -23.50 -39.06 -12.53
N THR A 159 -23.25 -39.98 -11.60
CA THR A 159 -22.30 -39.78 -10.49
C THR A 159 -20.89 -39.52 -11.01
N ARG A 160 -20.42 -40.27 -12.02
CA ARG A 160 -19.11 -40.06 -12.63
C ARG A 160 -19.01 -38.72 -13.35
N ILE A 161 -20.03 -38.36 -14.14
CA ILE A 161 -20.10 -37.07 -14.83
C ILE A 161 -20.06 -35.93 -13.83
N TYR A 162 -20.87 -35.99 -12.76
CA TYR A 162 -20.89 -34.99 -11.70
C TYR A 162 -19.51 -34.80 -11.05
N LEU A 163 -18.82 -35.88 -10.70
CA LEU A 163 -17.50 -35.79 -10.09
C LEU A 163 -16.44 -35.24 -11.04
N ILE A 164 -16.49 -35.60 -12.33
CA ILE A 164 -15.59 -35.03 -13.35
C ILE A 164 -15.83 -33.53 -13.49
N LEU A 165 -17.09 -33.09 -13.55
CA LEU A 165 -17.43 -31.67 -13.64
C LEU A 165 -17.02 -30.91 -12.37
N LEU A 166 -17.27 -31.50 -11.19
CA LEU A 166 -16.91 -30.90 -9.91
C LEU A 166 -15.39 -30.74 -9.75
N THR A 167 -14.62 -31.78 -10.08
CA THR A 167 -13.15 -31.72 -10.06
C THR A 167 -12.62 -30.74 -11.09
N GLY A 168 -13.19 -30.68 -12.29
CA GLY A 168 -12.90 -29.67 -13.29
C GLY A 168 -13.11 -28.25 -12.77
N ALA A 169 -14.24 -27.99 -12.12
CA ALA A 169 -14.55 -26.67 -11.55
C ALA A 169 -13.59 -26.27 -10.40
N PHE A 170 -13.20 -27.22 -9.54
CA PHE A 170 -12.20 -26.93 -8.51
C PHE A 170 -10.82 -26.62 -9.12
N LEU A 171 -10.42 -27.36 -10.16
CA LEU A 171 -9.15 -27.12 -10.84
C LEU A 171 -9.12 -25.76 -11.54
N THR A 172 -10.22 -25.35 -12.19
CA THR A 172 -10.29 -24.03 -12.83
C THR A 172 -10.19 -22.90 -11.80
N ILE A 173 -10.84 -23.03 -10.64
CA ILE A 173 -10.73 -22.05 -9.53
C ILE A 173 -9.30 -21.99 -9.00
N LEU A 174 -8.66 -23.14 -8.75
CA LEU A 174 -7.27 -23.21 -8.27
C LEU A 174 -6.27 -22.60 -9.26
N LEU A 175 -6.45 -22.87 -10.55
CA LEU A 175 -5.65 -22.26 -11.61
C LEU A 175 -5.85 -20.75 -11.62
N TYR A 176 -7.10 -20.27 -11.60
CA TYR A 176 -7.39 -18.84 -11.58
C TYR A 176 -6.76 -18.13 -10.38
N THR A 177 -6.89 -18.70 -9.17
CA THR A 177 -6.30 -18.10 -7.96
C THR A 177 -4.78 -18.15 -7.97
N SER A 178 -4.18 -19.19 -8.54
CA SER A 178 -2.71 -19.31 -8.67
C SER A 178 -2.13 -18.39 -9.74
N LEU A 179 -2.87 -18.13 -10.83
CA LEU A 179 -2.42 -17.25 -11.92
C LEU A 179 -2.70 -15.77 -11.62
N SER A 180 -3.52 -15.47 -10.61
CA SER A 180 -3.77 -14.10 -10.20
C SER A 180 -2.49 -13.45 -9.67
N THR A 181 -2.06 -12.38 -10.32
CA THR A 181 -0.85 -11.64 -9.95
C THR A 181 -1.12 -10.83 -8.68
N LYS A 182 -0.21 -10.94 -7.70
CA LYS A 182 -0.29 -10.15 -6.47
C LYS A 182 0.46 -8.84 -6.65
N ILE A 183 -0.24 -7.71 -6.53
CA ILE A 183 0.39 -6.38 -6.49
C ILE A 183 1.17 -6.28 -5.18
N THR A 184 2.44 -5.91 -5.26
CA THR A 184 3.29 -5.66 -4.09
C THR A 184 3.67 -4.18 -4.07
N THR A 185 3.44 -3.54 -2.92
CA THR A 185 3.78 -2.13 -2.72
C THR A 185 5.20 -2.01 -2.21
N THR A 186 6.10 -1.45 -3.01
CA THR A 186 7.46 -1.11 -2.58
C THR A 186 7.50 0.33 -2.07
N ARG A 187 8.22 0.56 -0.98
CA ARG A 187 8.37 1.90 -0.39
C ARG A 187 9.79 2.40 -0.66
N VAL A 188 9.88 3.55 -1.33
CA VAL A 188 11.13 4.28 -1.54
C VAL A 188 11.11 5.52 -0.64
N THR A 189 12.12 5.68 0.21
CA THR A 189 12.24 6.84 1.11
C THR A 189 13.11 7.90 0.46
N HIS A 190 12.65 9.16 0.46
CA HIS A 190 13.37 10.33 -0.07
C HIS A 190 13.95 10.13 -1.49
N PRO A 191 13.09 9.87 -2.51
CA PRO A 191 13.56 9.74 -3.88
C PRO A 191 14.14 11.06 -4.39
N SER A 192 15.16 10.98 -5.26
CA SER A 192 15.59 12.15 -6.04
C SER A 192 14.51 12.53 -7.06
N LEU A 193 14.54 13.77 -7.56
CA LEU A 193 13.62 14.22 -8.61
C LEU A 193 13.70 13.34 -9.86
N THR A 194 14.91 12.93 -10.25
CA THR A 194 15.14 12.00 -11.36
C THR A 194 14.49 10.64 -11.12
N ALA A 195 14.69 10.05 -9.94
CA ALA A 195 14.09 8.77 -9.58
C ALA A 195 12.56 8.86 -9.55
N TYR A 196 11.99 9.98 -9.07
CA TYR A 196 10.55 10.22 -9.13
C TYR A 196 10.04 10.30 -10.57
N LYS A 197 10.70 11.06 -11.46
CA LYS A 197 10.33 11.16 -12.87
C LYS A 197 10.37 9.79 -13.56
N ASP A 198 11.40 8.99 -13.31
CA ASP A 198 11.52 7.63 -13.86
C ASP A 198 10.39 6.70 -13.35
N LEU A 199 10.10 6.75 -12.05
CA LEU A 199 9.01 5.97 -11.45
C LEU A 199 7.64 6.41 -11.95
N GLN A 200 7.42 7.72 -12.14
CA GLN A 200 6.18 8.27 -12.67
C GLN A 200 5.95 7.80 -14.10
N ASN A 201 6.99 7.76 -14.93
CA ASN A 201 6.90 7.25 -16.30
C ASN A 201 6.56 5.74 -16.34
N LYS A 202 7.10 4.96 -15.39
CA LYS A 202 6.92 3.51 -15.36
C LYS A 202 5.63 3.06 -14.66
N HIS A 203 5.14 3.85 -13.70
CA HIS A 203 4.06 3.48 -12.79
C HIS A 203 3.03 4.62 -12.58
N SER A 204 2.74 5.39 -13.62
CA SER A 204 1.90 6.61 -13.56
C SER A 204 0.55 6.44 -12.84
N GLN A 205 -0.11 5.29 -12.97
CA GLN A 205 -1.44 5.03 -12.38
C GLN A 205 -1.40 4.54 -10.93
N THR A 206 -0.26 4.03 -10.45
CA THR A 206 -0.15 3.37 -9.14
C THR A 206 0.86 4.02 -8.21
N LEU A 207 1.73 4.90 -8.72
CA LEU A 207 2.68 5.66 -7.90
C LEU A 207 1.93 6.63 -6.99
N ARG A 208 2.26 6.58 -5.70
CA ARG A 208 1.80 7.56 -4.71
C ARG A 208 3.01 8.15 -4.01
N CYS A 209 3.16 9.46 -4.11
CA CYS A 209 4.25 10.20 -3.50
C CYS A 209 3.65 11.30 -2.61
N PRO A 210 3.28 10.98 -1.36
CA PRO A 210 2.71 11.96 -0.45
C PRO A 210 3.77 13.00 -0.06
N CYS A 211 3.38 14.26 -0.01
CA CYS A 211 4.26 15.36 0.40
C CYS A 211 4.55 15.29 1.91
N SER A 212 5.80 15.56 2.31
CA SER A 212 6.14 15.77 3.71
C SER A 212 5.55 17.08 4.25
N ASN A 213 5.62 18.13 3.42
CA ASN A 213 5.00 19.42 3.66
C ASN A 213 3.89 19.64 2.63
N MET A 214 2.63 19.68 3.08
CA MET A 214 1.49 19.86 2.18
C MET A 214 1.16 21.33 1.89
N ILE A 215 1.79 22.25 2.63
CA ILE A 215 1.51 23.68 2.58
C ILE A 215 2.83 24.40 2.34
N ILE A 216 2.93 25.10 1.21
CA ILE A 216 4.14 25.80 0.79
C ILE A 216 3.73 27.22 0.35
N PRO A 217 4.20 28.30 1.00
CA PRO A 217 3.87 29.65 0.56
C PRO A 217 4.36 29.92 -0.87
N HIS A 218 3.56 30.60 -1.70
CA HIS A 218 3.92 30.89 -3.09
C HIS A 218 5.27 31.63 -3.22
N GLY A 219 5.59 32.52 -2.28
CA GLY A 219 6.87 33.25 -2.25
C GLY A 219 8.12 32.40 -2.07
N THR A 220 7.98 31.10 -1.78
CA THR A 220 9.13 30.18 -1.71
C THR A 220 9.60 29.70 -3.08
N PHE A 221 8.74 29.74 -4.11
CA PHE A 221 9.05 29.23 -5.45
C PHE A 221 8.65 30.19 -6.59
N ILE A 222 7.98 31.30 -6.29
CA ILE A 222 7.59 32.34 -7.26
C ILE A 222 8.28 33.65 -6.90
N THR A 223 8.72 34.39 -7.92
CA THR A 223 9.12 35.80 -7.82
C THR A 223 8.36 36.59 -8.87
N LEU A 224 7.71 37.69 -8.45
CA LEU A 224 6.97 38.58 -9.32
C LEU A 224 7.70 39.92 -9.42
N SER A 225 7.77 40.48 -10.63
CA SER A 225 8.41 41.77 -10.89
C SER A 225 7.49 42.60 -11.78
N PRO A 226 6.55 43.36 -11.18
CA PRO A 226 5.55 44.09 -11.95
C PRO A 226 6.19 45.25 -12.72
N VAL A 227 5.65 45.53 -13.90
CA VAL A 227 6.03 46.69 -14.72
C VAL A 227 4.80 47.57 -14.86
N VAL A 228 4.88 48.78 -14.32
CA VAL A 228 3.81 49.80 -14.47
C VAL A 228 3.88 50.46 -15.85
N HIS A 229 2.77 51.08 -16.26
CA HIS A 229 2.71 51.79 -17.54
C HIS A 229 3.77 52.91 -17.61
N GLN A 230 4.37 53.11 -18.79
CA GLN A 230 5.48 54.06 -18.99
C GLN A 230 5.15 55.50 -18.57
N VAL A 231 3.86 55.88 -18.64
CA VAL A 231 3.38 57.19 -18.18
C VAL A 231 3.67 57.44 -16.69
N CYS A 232 3.63 56.40 -15.86
CA CYS A 232 3.89 56.47 -14.43
C CYS A 232 5.37 56.64 -14.09
N SER A 233 6.25 56.47 -15.08
CA SER A 233 7.68 56.72 -14.98
C SER A 233 8.11 57.94 -15.82
N SER A 234 7.16 58.71 -16.34
CA SER A 234 7.41 59.87 -17.19
C SER A 234 7.46 61.17 -16.39
N ASP A 235 7.96 62.25 -17.01
CA ASP A 235 7.97 63.57 -16.39
C ASP A 235 6.57 64.06 -15.99
N PHE A 236 5.51 63.57 -16.64
CA PHE A 236 4.12 64.02 -16.42
C PHE A 236 3.56 63.78 -15.02
N VAL A 237 4.15 62.86 -14.25
CA VAL A 237 3.73 62.56 -12.88
C VAL A 237 4.65 63.15 -11.82
N THR A 238 5.72 63.83 -12.25
CA THR A 238 6.71 64.42 -11.33
C THR A 238 6.22 65.73 -10.73
N ASP A 239 6.64 66.01 -9.49
CA ASP A 239 6.34 67.28 -8.81
C ASP A 239 6.81 68.50 -9.63
N LYS A 240 7.93 68.36 -10.35
CA LYS A 240 8.46 69.40 -11.24
C LYS A 240 7.45 69.75 -12.33
N TRP A 241 6.86 68.76 -13.01
CA TRP A 241 5.86 69.01 -14.04
C TRP A 241 4.59 69.62 -13.47
N LEU A 242 4.13 69.11 -12.31
CA LEU A 242 2.95 69.64 -11.62
C LEU A 242 3.13 71.12 -11.25
N LEU A 243 4.30 71.52 -10.76
CA LEU A 243 4.61 72.93 -10.47
C LEU A 243 4.58 73.81 -11.73
N ILE A 244 5.12 73.32 -12.86
CA ILE A 244 5.05 74.05 -14.14
C ILE A 244 3.59 74.25 -14.56
N MET A 245 2.76 73.22 -14.45
CA MET A 245 1.33 73.30 -14.80
C MET A 245 0.57 74.25 -13.88
N GLN A 246 0.87 74.24 -12.58
CA GLN A 246 0.24 75.13 -11.60
C GLN A 246 0.51 76.62 -11.91
N ASN A 247 1.74 76.93 -12.31
CA ASN A 247 2.17 78.30 -12.64
C ASN A 247 1.77 78.75 -14.05
N SER A 248 1.26 77.84 -14.89
CA SER A 248 0.88 78.12 -16.28
C SER A 248 -0.60 78.51 -16.46
N LYS A 249 -1.36 78.69 -15.36
CA LYS A 249 -2.78 79.08 -15.40
C LYS A 249 -2.98 80.47 -15.99
N ILE A 250 -4.04 80.63 -16.79
CA ILE A 250 -4.39 81.90 -17.44
C ILE A 250 -5.75 82.40 -16.93
N LYS A 251 -5.76 83.63 -16.41
CA LYS A 251 -6.96 84.27 -15.82
C LYS A 251 -8.06 84.57 -16.84
N ALA A 252 -7.70 84.87 -18.10
CA ALA A 252 -8.63 85.45 -19.08
C ALA A 252 -9.49 84.44 -19.86
N ASN A 253 -9.22 83.13 -19.78
CA ASN A 253 -9.95 82.13 -20.56
C ASN A 253 -10.13 80.83 -19.78
N SER A 254 -11.29 80.65 -19.16
CA SER A 254 -11.64 79.44 -18.38
C SER A 254 -11.66 78.14 -19.22
N ALA A 255 -11.81 78.24 -20.54
CA ALA A 255 -11.78 77.09 -21.45
C ALA A 255 -10.36 76.66 -21.85
N ASP A 256 -9.31 77.43 -21.51
CA ASP A 256 -7.92 77.05 -21.78
C ASP A 256 -7.54 75.79 -21.00
N TRP A 257 -7.02 74.77 -21.70
CA TRP A 257 -6.66 73.48 -21.10
C TRP A 257 -5.67 73.61 -19.94
N ARG A 258 -4.80 74.64 -19.96
CA ARG A 258 -3.83 74.92 -18.88
C ARG A 258 -4.50 75.17 -17.54
N ASN A 259 -5.73 75.66 -17.53
CA ASN A 259 -6.50 75.88 -16.31
C ASN A 259 -6.96 74.57 -15.66
N LYS A 260 -7.07 73.48 -16.43
CA LYS A 260 -7.39 72.12 -15.95
C LYS A 260 -6.18 71.19 -15.87
N ALA A 261 -5.08 71.56 -16.52
CA ALA A 261 -3.88 70.73 -16.66
C ALA A 261 -3.34 70.25 -15.31
N PHE A 262 -3.18 71.16 -14.34
CA PHE A 262 -2.67 70.80 -13.02
C PHE A 262 -3.51 69.69 -12.35
N SER A 263 -4.83 69.85 -12.32
CA SER A 263 -5.71 68.83 -11.72
C SER A 263 -5.66 67.50 -12.49
N THR A 264 -5.58 67.53 -13.82
CA THR A 264 -5.51 66.32 -14.64
C THR A 264 -4.20 65.56 -14.44
N PHE A 265 -3.05 66.26 -14.45
CA PHE A 265 -1.75 65.61 -14.22
C PHE A 265 -1.56 65.20 -12.75
N SER A 266 -2.13 65.94 -11.80
CA SER A 266 -2.15 65.54 -10.39
C SER A 266 -2.95 64.25 -10.18
N LEU A 267 -4.14 64.15 -10.81
CA LEU A 267 -4.92 62.91 -10.82
C LEU A 267 -4.12 61.74 -11.43
N LEU A 268 -3.45 61.96 -12.55
CA LEU A 268 -2.60 60.94 -13.18
C LEU A 268 -1.47 60.48 -12.25
N SER A 269 -0.79 61.41 -11.57
CA SER A 269 0.27 61.08 -10.60
C SER A 269 -0.29 60.23 -9.44
N ASN A 270 -1.42 60.62 -8.87
CA ASN A 270 -2.08 59.88 -7.80
C ASN A 270 -2.56 58.49 -8.26
N LEU A 271 -3.11 58.37 -9.48
CA LEU A 271 -3.52 57.08 -10.05
C LEU A 271 -2.32 56.14 -10.24
N CYS A 272 -1.18 56.66 -10.68
CA CYS A 272 0.05 55.89 -10.81
C CYS A 272 0.59 55.41 -9.45
N LEU A 273 0.56 56.27 -8.43
CA LEU A 273 0.94 55.90 -7.07
C LEU A 273 -0.01 54.84 -6.49
N LEU A 274 -1.32 55.01 -6.68
CA LEU A 274 -2.34 54.06 -6.24
C LEU A 274 -2.15 52.71 -6.92
N ALA A 275 -2.00 52.69 -8.25
CA ALA A 275 -1.78 51.46 -9.02
C ALA A 275 -0.54 50.70 -8.54
N ASN A 276 0.59 51.40 -8.38
CA ASN A 276 1.82 50.79 -7.89
C ASN A 276 1.64 50.22 -6.48
N LYS A 277 0.97 50.95 -5.59
CA LYS A 277 0.69 50.48 -4.23
C LYS A 277 -0.21 49.24 -4.23
N THR A 278 -1.34 49.30 -4.93
CA THR A 278 -2.28 48.17 -5.05
C THR A 278 -1.58 46.92 -5.56
N ILE A 279 -0.79 47.03 -6.63
CA ILE A 279 -0.05 45.89 -7.20
C ILE A 279 0.95 45.31 -6.19
N ASN A 280 1.72 46.15 -5.49
CA ASN A 280 2.71 45.67 -4.52
C ASN A 280 2.06 45.02 -3.29
N ASP A 281 0.97 45.59 -2.79
CA ASP A 281 0.21 45.04 -1.66
C ASP A 281 -0.41 43.69 -2.05
N ASP A 282 -1.00 43.58 -3.24
CA ASP A 282 -1.58 42.35 -3.79
C ASP A 282 -0.52 41.26 -4.00
N ILE A 283 0.64 41.62 -4.57
CA ILE A 283 1.78 40.70 -4.72
C ILE A 283 2.23 40.19 -3.36
N HIS A 284 2.40 41.08 -2.38
CA HIS A 284 2.83 40.69 -1.04
C HIS A 284 1.83 39.72 -0.40
N HIS A 285 0.53 39.99 -0.49
CA HIS A 285 -0.50 39.08 0.00
C HIS A 285 -0.51 37.74 -0.74
N PHE A 286 -0.39 37.74 -2.07
CA PHE A 286 -0.33 36.53 -2.88
C PHE A 286 0.86 35.64 -2.52
N LEU A 287 2.05 36.22 -2.37
CA LEU A 287 3.26 35.45 -2.04
C LEU A 287 3.18 34.80 -0.64
N LEU A 288 2.38 35.35 0.27
CA LEU A 288 2.08 34.76 1.58
C LEU A 288 1.02 33.66 1.52
N GLN A 289 0.20 33.60 0.47
CA GLN A 289 -0.83 32.56 0.35
C GLN A 289 -0.18 31.16 0.22
N PRO A 290 -0.80 30.14 0.81
CA PRO A 290 -0.31 28.77 0.71
C PRO A 290 -0.69 28.11 -0.63
N PHE A 291 0.27 27.45 -1.27
CA PHE A 291 0.03 26.41 -2.26
C PHE A 291 -0.14 25.06 -1.55
N ILE A 292 -1.23 24.34 -1.85
CA ILE A 292 -1.60 23.12 -1.13
C ILE A 292 -1.50 21.91 -2.06
N ALA A 293 -0.62 20.97 -1.72
CA ALA A 293 -0.46 19.72 -2.47
C ALA A 293 -0.28 18.52 -1.52
N SER A 294 -1.19 17.55 -1.61
CA SER A 294 -1.14 16.33 -0.79
C SER A 294 -0.18 15.27 -1.35
N ASN A 295 0.07 15.31 -2.67
CA ASN A 295 0.99 14.44 -3.37
C ASN A 295 1.88 15.27 -4.30
N ALA A 296 3.07 14.74 -4.61
CA ALA A 296 3.96 15.34 -5.59
C ALA A 296 3.25 15.41 -6.94
N LEU A 297 3.15 16.64 -7.46
CA LEU A 297 2.61 16.93 -8.78
C LEU A 297 3.69 16.65 -9.83
N ASN A 298 3.25 16.20 -11.01
CA ASN A 298 4.12 16.23 -12.16
C ASN A 298 4.22 17.66 -12.71
N GLU A 299 5.21 17.89 -13.57
CA GLU A 299 5.53 19.21 -14.13
C GLU A 299 4.35 19.84 -14.86
N SER A 300 3.66 19.07 -15.71
CA SER A 300 2.48 19.53 -16.45
C SER A 300 1.33 19.94 -15.53
N ASP A 301 1.05 19.14 -14.50
CA ASP A 301 -0.04 19.41 -13.56
C ASP A 301 0.27 20.63 -12.69
N PHE A 302 1.54 20.78 -12.30
CA PHE A 302 2.02 21.96 -11.58
C PHE A 302 1.87 23.21 -12.44
N ASP A 303 2.32 23.18 -13.70
CA ASP A 303 2.26 24.33 -14.61
C ASP A 303 0.82 24.75 -14.91
N VAL A 304 -0.08 23.80 -15.14
CA VAL A 304 -1.51 24.08 -15.39
C VAL A 304 -2.16 24.71 -14.16
N GLN A 305 -1.94 24.15 -12.98
CA GLN A 305 -2.50 24.70 -11.73
C GLN A 305 -1.93 26.08 -11.43
N LEU A 306 -0.61 26.24 -11.56
CA LEU A 306 0.06 27.51 -11.30
C LEU A 306 -0.41 28.60 -12.27
N SER A 307 -0.55 28.29 -13.56
CA SER A 307 -1.04 29.24 -14.56
C SER A 307 -2.46 29.71 -14.23
N ALA A 308 -3.35 28.78 -13.86
CA ALA A 308 -4.73 29.13 -13.47
C ALA A 308 -4.77 30.02 -12.21
N ILE A 309 -3.90 29.75 -11.22
CA ILE A 309 -3.78 30.56 -10.00
C ILE A 309 -3.27 31.97 -10.34
N LEU A 310 -2.25 32.08 -11.19
CA LEU A 310 -1.70 33.37 -11.63
C LEU A 310 -2.72 34.16 -12.43
N ASP A 311 -3.44 33.53 -13.36
CA ASP A 311 -4.50 34.17 -14.13
C ASP A 311 -5.59 34.71 -13.21
N GLN A 312 -6.03 33.91 -12.23
CA GLN A 312 -7.01 34.36 -11.23
C GLN A 312 -6.48 35.56 -10.43
N PHE A 313 -5.24 35.49 -9.96
CA PHE A 313 -4.58 36.59 -9.25
C PHE A 313 -4.60 37.87 -10.09
N PHE A 314 -4.11 37.83 -11.33
CA PHE A 314 -4.07 39.00 -12.21
C PHE A 314 -5.45 39.58 -12.48
N GLN A 315 -6.45 38.74 -12.77
CA GLN A 315 -7.82 39.20 -13.01
C GLN A 315 -8.43 39.83 -11.76
N SER A 316 -8.18 39.25 -10.59
CA SER A 316 -8.70 39.80 -9.32
C SER A 316 -8.11 41.16 -8.99
N THR A 317 -6.80 41.34 -9.19
CA THR A 317 -6.11 42.64 -8.99
C THR A 317 -6.62 43.70 -9.96
N ILE A 318 -6.78 43.35 -11.25
CA ILE A 318 -7.33 44.27 -12.26
C ILE A 318 -8.76 44.69 -11.89
N LEU A 319 -9.61 43.73 -11.53
CA LEU A 319 -11.00 43.99 -11.15
C LEU A 319 -11.08 44.87 -9.91
N TYR A 320 -10.31 44.56 -8.87
CA TYR A 320 -10.29 45.32 -7.63
C TYR A 320 -9.82 46.76 -7.86
N PHE A 321 -8.74 46.95 -8.62
CA PHE A 321 -8.28 48.28 -8.97
C PHE A 321 -9.31 49.06 -9.81
N GLY A 322 -9.97 48.41 -10.77
CA GLY A 322 -11.04 49.00 -11.56
C GLY A 322 -12.21 49.49 -10.69
N LEU A 323 -12.63 48.68 -9.71
CA LEU A 323 -13.67 49.05 -8.75
C LEU A 323 -13.26 50.22 -7.86
N LEU A 324 -11.99 50.30 -7.43
CA LEU A 324 -11.48 51.44 -6.68
C LEU A 324 -11.58 52.73 -7.51
N VAL A 325 -11.14 52.70 -8.77
CA VAL A 325 -11.21 53.86 -9.67
C VAL A 325 -12.66 54.29 -9.95
N GLU A 326 -13.56 53.33 -10.18
CA GLU A 326 -14.98 53.62 -10.41
C GLU A 326 -15.66 54.22 -9.17
N THR A 327 -15.31 53.71 -7.98
CA THR A 327 -15.82 54.24 -6.71
C THR A 327 -15.38 55.68 -6.52
N GLU A 328 -14.10 55.99 -6.74
CA GLU A 328 -13.59 57.36 -6.71
C GLU A 328 -14.30 58.27 -7.73
N GLN A 329 -14.52 57.77 -8.95
CA GLN A 329 -15.27 58.53 -9.96
C GLN A 329 -16.70 58.84 -9.49
N ILE A 330 -17.41 57.88 -8.91
CA ILE A 330 -18.76 58.09 -8.39
C ILE A 330 -18.76 59.08 -7.22
N LEU A 331 -17.81 58.95 -6.28
CA LEU A 331 -17.67 59.88 -5.15
C LEU A 331 -17.42 61.32 -5.64
N THR A 332 -16.56 61.51 -6.64
CA THR A 332 -16.31 62.85 -7.23
C THR A 332 -17.50 63.43 -8.00
N GLN A 333 -18.44 62.60 -8.46
CA GLN A 333 -19.68 63.07 -9.11
C GLN A 333 -20.76 63.46 -8.11
N ILE A 334 -20.83 62.76 -6.97
CA ILE A 334 -21.83 63.00 -5.91
C ILE A 334 -21.43 64.23 -5.08
N ASP A 335 -20.13 64.37 -4.76
CA ASP A 335 -19.60 65.45 -3.93
C ASP A 335 -19.13 66.68 -4.73
N GLN A 336 -19.72 67.00 -5.89
CA GLN A 336 -19.40 68.30 -6.51
C GLN A 336 -19.84 69.42 -5.55
N PRO A 337 -18.92 70.21 -4.96
CA PRO A 337 -19.32 71.48 -4.40
C PRO A 337 -19.84 72.27 -5.58
N TYR A 338 -21.07 72.74 -5.49
CA TYR A 338 -21.65 73.70 -6.41
C TYR A 338 -20.72 74.92 -6.42
N PHE A 339 -19.73 74.95 -7.32
CA PHE A 339 -18.97 76.15 -7.62
C PHE A 339 -19.86 77.00 -8.51
N GLY A 340 -20.86 77.62 -7.86
CA GLY A 340 -21.59 78.73 -8.43
C GLY A 340 -20.57 79.78 -8.86
N VAL A 341 -20.56 80.08 -10.14
CA VAL A 341 -19.92 81.29 -10.64
C VAL A 341 -20.75 82.45 -10.11
N ASP A 342 -20.31 83.07 -9.01
CA ASP A 342 -20.77 84.41 -8.67
C ASP A 342 -20.19 85.37 -9.72
N GLY A 343 -20.97 85.59 -10.76
CA GLY A 343 -20.88 86.79 -11.55
C GLY A 343 -21.50 87.91 -10.73
N ASP A 344 -20.66 88.82 -10.23
CA ASP A 344 -20.69 90.25 -10.55
C ASP A 344 -19.98 91.04 -9.43
N GLY A 345 -19.00 91.85 -9.83
CA GLY A 345 -18.71 93.15 -9.20
C GLY A 345 -17.92 93.20 -7.89
N GLU A 346 -16.74 93.79 -8.01
CA GLU A 346 -16.07 94.66 -7.02
C GLU A 346 -15.27 94.08 -5.81
N GLU A 347 -14.00 94.49 -5.84
CA GLU A 347 -13.03 94.78 -4.77
C GLU A 347 -12.45 93.69 -3.83
N LEU A 348 -11.11 93.69 -3.88
CA LEU A 348 -10.06 93.18 -2.99
C LEU A 348 -10.45 92.86 -1.54
N HIS A 349 -10.04 91.67 -1.07
CA HIS A 349 -9.12 91.55 0.06
C HIS A 349 -8.28 90.27 -0.07
N GLU A 350 -6.96 90.41 0.01
CA GLU A 350 -6.04 89.32 0.36
C GLU A 350 -6.37 88.90 1.79
N ASP A 351 -6.75 87.65 1.99
CA ASP A 351 -6.46 86.91 3.20
C ASP A 351 -6.50 85.41 2.94
N GLU A 352 -5.75 84.73 3.78
CA GLU A 352 -5.20 83.39 3.67
C GLU A 352 -6.24 82.26 3.55
N ASN A 353 -5.77 81.16 2.99
CA ASN A 353 -6.36 79.81 2.99
C ASN A 353 -7.29 79.54 4.20
N PRO A 354 -8.44 78.88 4.00
CA PRO A 354 -8.34 77.42 4.04
C PRO A 354 -9.26 76.68 3.06
N ILE A 355 -8.71 75.59 2.52
CA ILE A 355 -9.48 74.41 2.14
C ILE A 355 -10.22 73.92 3.40
N GLY A 356 -11.50 74.26 3.51
CA GLY A 356 -12.44 73.67 4.45
C GLY A 356 -13.58 73.01 3.68
N LEU A 357 -13.75 71.69 3.85
CA LEU A 357 -14.97 71.02 3.42
C LEU A 357 -16.11 71.51 4.32
N PHE A 358 -17.08 72.22 3.74
CA PHE A 358 -18.33 72.54 4.41
C PHE A 358 -19.39 71.52 4.00
N THR A 359 -19.81 70.66 4.92
CA THR A 359 -21.04 69.89 4.79
C THR A 359 -22.18 70.78 5.28
N THR A 360 -23.10 71.18 4.40
CA THR A 360 -24.35 71.83 4.80
C THR A 360 -25.29 70.76 5.34
N ASP A 361 -25.45 70.71 6.66
CA ASP A 361 -26.56 70.00 7.28
C ASP A 361 -27.77 70.96 7.26
N GLU A 362 -28.77 70.64 6.44
CA GLU A 362 -30.09 71.28 6.51
C GLU A 362 -30.78 70.83 7.80
N THR A 363 -30.39 71.40 8.93
CA THR A 363 -31.27 71.77 10.05
C THR A 363 -30.45 72.38 11.19
N ASN A 364 -30.84 73.58 11.58
CA ASN A 364 -30.39 74.36 12.75
C ASN A 364 -29.06 75.14 12.64
N ASN A 365 -29.25 76.47 12.55
CA ASN A 365 -28.28 77.51 12.88
C ASN A 365 -27.62 77.30 14.26
N ARG A 366 -26.41 76.72 14.28
CA ARG A 366 -25.36 77.07 15.26
C ARG A 366 -24.00 76.62 14.77
N LYS A 367 -23.13 77.60 14.50
CA LYS A 367 -21.71 77.39 14.23
C LYS A 367 -20.98 77.01 15.51
N THR A 368 -20.27 75.88 15.51
CA THR A 368 -19.17 75.61 16.44
C THR A 368 -17.98 75.09 15.65
N VAL A 369 -16.85 75.78 15.82
CA VAL A 369 -15.54 75.47 15.24
C VAL A 369 -14.95 74.26 15.95
N LYS A 370 -14.41 73.32 15.18
CA LYS A 370 -13.39 72.38 15.63
C LYS A 370 -12.31 72.26 14.58
#